data_AF-A0A968U8R8-F1
#
_entry.id   AF-A0A968U8R8-F1
#
_cell.length_a   1.000
_cell.length_b   1.000
_cell.length_c   1.000
_cell.angle_alpha   90.00
_cell.angle_beta   90.00
_cell.angle_gamma   90.00
#
_symmetry.space_group_name_H-M   'P 1'
#
loop_
_entity.id
_entity.type
_entity.pdbx_description
1 polymer ?
#
loop_
_entity_poly.entity_id
_entity_poly.type
_entity_poly.pdbx_seq_one_letter_code
_entity_poly.pdbx_strand_id
1 'polypeptide(L)'
;MHNSLLGSLWHKWDLHVHTPASIVNYYGGDRDEVWDNFFSDIESLPKEFKVIGINDYIFVDGYRRVIDAHEKGRMKNIELFLPVIALRIDKFGQSGGKLSCVNYHVIFSNEVKVDDIQEQFLNRLSTKHKLSPDSSECEVIAKEIV
;
A
#
# COMPACT_ATOMS: atom_id res chain seq x y z
N MET A 1 -3.80 -11.40 -18.62
CA MET A 1 -2.59 -12.24 -18.48
C MET A 1 -2.67 -13.37 -19.50
N HIS A 2 -1.60 -13.63 -20.25
CA HIS A 2 -1.54 -14.81 -21.12
C HIS A 2 -1.18 -16.04 -20.28
N ASN A 3 -1.89 -17.14 -20.46
CA ASN A 3 -1.55 -18.39 -19.77
C ASN A 3 -0.22 -18.95 -20.29
N SER A 4 0.67 -19.31 -19.37
CA SER A 4 1.94 -19.94 -19.71
C SER A 4 1.72 -21.35 -20.27
N LEU A 5 2.44 -21.69 -21.34
CA LEU A 5 2.46 -23.05 -21.89
C LEU A 5 3.06 -24.07 -20.91
N LEU A 6 3.79 -23.61 -19.90
CA LEU A 6 4.38 -24.43 -18.84
C LEU A 6 3.39 -24.70 -17.67
N GLY A 7 2.16 -24.16 -17.74
CA GLY A 7 1.19 -24.23 -16.65
C GLY A 7 1.46 -23.19 -15.56
N SER A 8 1.17 -23.52 -14.29
CA SER A 8 1.36 -22.61 -13.17
C SER A 8 2.84 -22.30 -12.95
N LEU A 9 3.20 -21.02 -13.04
CA LEU A 9 4.54 -20.52 -12.74
C LEU A 9 4.54 -19.83 -11.37
N TRP A 10 5.65 -19.99 -10.63
CA TRP A 10 5.89 -19.27 -9.39
C TRP A 10 6.71 -18.03 -9.69
N HIS A 11 6.24 -16.88 -9.19
CA HIS A 11 6.92 -15.60 -9.31
C HIS A 11 7.17 -15.00 -7.94
N LYS A 12 8.14 -14.07 -7.84
CA LYS A 12 8.36 -13.30 -6.61
C LYS A 12 7.44 -12.09 -6.58
N TRP A 13 6.86 -11.88 -5.41
CA TRP A 13 5.89 -10.83 -5.12
C TRP A 13 6.43 -10.06 -3.92
N ASP A 14 6.60 -8.75 -4.07
CA ASP A 14 6.92 -7.87 -2.94
C ASP A 14 5.72 -6.97 -2.69
N LEU A 15 4.96 -7.24 -1.62
CA LEU A 15 3.73 -6.54 -1.31
C LEU A 15 3.91 -5.41 -0.29
N HIS A 16 5.15 -5.06 0.05
CA HIS A 16 5.46 -4.09 1.09
C HIS A 16 6.44 -3.02 0.57
N VAL A 17 6.07 -2.34 -0.51
CA VAL A 17 6.87 -1.24 -1.07
C VAL A 17 6.15 0.09 -0.82
N HIS A 18 6.74 0.94 0.02
CA HIS A 18 6.29 2.33 0.18
C HIS A 18 6.79 3.18 -0.98
N THR A 19 6.02 4.19 -1.38
CA THR A 19 6.42 5.16 -2.40
C THR A 19 6.99 6.45 -1.79
N PRO A 20 7.58 7.34 -2.61
CA PRO A 20 7.95 8.69 -2.18
C PRO A 20 6.77 9.54 -1.67
N ALA A 21 5.52 9.21 -2.01
CA ALA A 21 4.32 9.88 -1.50
C ALA A 21 3.82 9.30 -0.16
N SER A 22 4.33 8.16 0.29
CA SER A 22 4.00 7.62 1.61
C SER A 22 4.46 8.58 2.71
N ILE A 23 3.68 8.71 3.79
CA ILE A 23 4.00 9.59 4.93
C ILE A 23 5.39 9.29 5.51
N VAL A 24 5.70 7.99 5.63
CA VAL A 24 7.00 7.53 6.09
C VAL A 24 7.67 6.85 4.91
N ASN A 25 8.70 7.52 4.40
CA ASN A 25 9.56 7.01 3.36
C ASN A 25 10.99 7.52 3.55
N TYR A 26 11.93 6.90 2.84
CA TYR A 26 13.36 7.23 2.89
C TYR A 26 13.91 7.63 1.52
N TYR A 27 13.04 8.07 0.61
CA TYR A 27 13.41 8.43 -0.76
C TYR A 27 13.80 9.91 -0.93
N GLY A 28 13.52 10.75 0.08
CA GLY A 28 13.83 12.17 0.03
C GLY A 28 12.67 13.05 -0.45
N GLY A 29 11.44 12.61 -0.20
CA GLY A 29 10.20 13.36 -0.41
C GLY A 29 9.55 13.21 -1.79
N ASP A 30 8.40 13.84 -1.96
CA ASP A 30 7.59 13.79 -3.18
C ASP A 30 8.06 14.83 -4.22
N ARG A 31 9.15 14.50 -4.94
CA ARG A 31 9.73 15.31 -6.03
C ARG A 31 9.92 14.45 -7.27
N ASP A 32 9.81 15.05 -8.46
CA ASP A 32 9.90 14.32 -9.72
C ASP A 32 11.21 13.54 -9.88
N GLU A 33 12.35 14.14 -9.50
CA GLU A 33 13.66 13.46 -9.51
C GLU A 33 13.72 12.23 -8.60
N VAL A 34 13.00 12.26 -7.47
CA VAL A 34 12.93 11.14 -6.53
C VAL A 34 12.06 10.02 -7.10
N TRP A 35 10.96 10.38 -7.75
CA TRP A 35 10.09 9.43 -8.44
C TRP A 35 10.79 8.76 -9.62
N ASP A 36 11.58 9.50 -10.40
CA ASP A 36 12.36 8.93 -11.49
C ASP A 36 13.39 7.91 -10.98
N ASN A 37 14.05 8.19 -9.85
CA ASN A 37 14.94 7.22 -9.20
C ASN A 37 14.16 6.00 -8.71
N PHE A 38 13.03 6.19 -8.02
CA PHE A 38 12.17 5.11 -7.55
C PHE A 38 11.71 4.18 -8.69
N PHE A 39 11.27 4.75 -9.83
CA PHE A 39 10.90 3.96 -11.00
C PHE A 39 12.10 3.23 -11.62
N SER A 40 13.26 3.88 -11.67
CA SER A 40 14.49 3.28 -12.19
C SER A 40 14.94 2.10 -11.32
N ASP A 41 14.80 2.21 -10.00
CA ASP A 41 15.10 1.13 -9.06
C ASP A 41 14.16 -0.07 -9.30
N ILE A 42 12.85 0.17 -9.47
CA ILE A 42 11.89 -0.89 -9.82
C ILE A 42 12.25 -1.53 -11.17
N GLU A 43 12.63 -0.74 -12.18
CA GLU A 43 13.04 -1.24 -13.50
C GLU A 43 14.31 -2.10 -13.44
N SER A 44 15.18 -1.87 -12.46
CA SER A 44 16.41 -2.62 -12.23
C SER A 44 16.21 -3.94 -11.48
N LEU A 45 15.01 -4.20 -10.94
CA LEU A 45 14.72 -5.40 -10.16
C LEU A 45 14.97 -6.69 -10.97
N PRO A 46 15.40 -7.78 -10.31
CA PRO A 46 15.51 -9.08 -10.95
C PRO A 46 14.19 -9.51 -11.63
N LYS A 47 14.28 -10.10 -12.83
CA LYS A 47 13.12 -10.48 -13.67
C LYS A 47 12.11 -11.43 -13.02
N GLU A 48 12.48 -12.06 -11.91
CA GLU A 48 11.62 -12.94 -11.11
C GLU A 48 10.56 -12.18 -10.30
N PHE A 49 10.78 -10.89 -10.01
CA PHE A 49 9.78 -10.02 -9.39
C PHE A 49 8.75 -9.61 -10.42
N LYS A 50 7.53 -10.11 -10.27
CA LYS A 50 6.43 -9.85 -11.23
C LYS A 50 5.30 -9.03 -10.64
N VAL A 51 5.17 -9.02 -9.32
CA VAL A 51 4.09 -8.29 -8.65
C VAL A 51 4.67 -7.42 -7.55
N ILE A 52 4.24 -6.17 -7.52
CA ILE A 52 4.59 -5.21 -6.48
C ILE A 52 3.31 -4.68 -5.83
N GLY A 53 3.24 -4.75 -4.52
CA GLY A 53 2.21 -4.09 -3.72
C GLY A 53 2.70 -2.74 -3.24
N ILE A 54 2.00 -1.69 -3.65
CA ILE A 54 2.26 -0.32 -3.21
C ILE A 54 1.59 -0.12 -1.85
N ASN A 55 2.39 -0.12 -0.78
CA ASN A 55 1.98 -0.24 0.60
C ASN A 55 1.93 1.09 1.36
N ASP A 56 1.38 2.14 0.74
CA ASP A 56 1.41 3.47 1.34
C ASP A 56 0.49 3.59 2.57
N TYR A 57 0.88 4.45 3.52
CA TYR A 57 0.12 4.66 4.74
C TYR A 57 -1.14 5.49 4.48
N ILE A 58 -2.33 4.88 4.64
CA ILE A 58 -3.66 5.53 4.60
C ILE A 58 -3.98 6.30 3.28
N PHE A 59 -3.08 6.29 2.29
CA PHE A 59 -3.22 7.04 1.04
C PHE A 59 -3.05 6.12 -0.19
N VAL A 60 -3.66 6.52 -1.32
CA VAL A 60 -3.52 5.82 -2.62
C VAL A 60 -2.83 6.67 -3.70
N ASP A 61 -2.36 7.87 -3.36
CA ASP A 61 -1.77 8.79 -4.34
C ASP A 61 -0.50 8.23 -4.98
N GLY A 62 0.34 7.57 -4.18
CA GLY A 62 1.52 6.88 -4.70
C GLY A 62 1.16 5.74 -5.64
N TYR A 63 0.14 4.93 -5.31
CA TYR A 63 -0.37 3.89 -6.21
C TYR A 63 -0.89 4.47 -7.53
N ARG A 64 -1.67 5.56 -7.47
CA ARG A 64 -2.17 6.26 -8.66
C ARG A 64 -1.01 6.68 -9.57
N ARG A 65 0.03 7.29 -9.00
CA ARG A 65 1.22 7.73 -9.75
C ARG A 65 2.01 6.57 -10.36
N VAL A 66 2.11 5.44 -9.65
CA VAL A 66 2.76 4.21 -10.16
C VAL A 66 2.00 3.64 -11.35
N ILE A 67 0.68 3.51 -11.25
CA ILE A 67 -0.15 2.98 -12.35
C ILE A 67 -0.08 3.90 -13.57
N ASP A 68 -0.22 5.21 -13.39
CA ASP A 68 -0.11 6.18 -14.48
C ASP A 68 1.24 6.09 -15.21
N ALA A 69 2.34 5.91 -14.47
CA ALA A 69 3.68 5.75 -15.06
C ALA A 69 3.82 4.40 -15.78
N HIS A 70 3.24 3.33 -15.22
CA HIS A 70 3.26 2.00 -15.82
C HIS A 70 2.49 1.96 -17.14
N GLU A 71 1.30 2.56 -17.19
CA GLU A 71 0.48 2.70 -18.40
C GLU A 71 1.19 3.54 -19.49
N LYS A 72 2.01 4.52 -19.07
CA LYS A 72 2.89 5.31 -19.96
C LYS A 72 4.17 4.57 -20.37
N GLY A 73 4.36 3.33 -19.91
CA GLY A 73 5.41 2.43 -20.36
C GLY A 73 6.65 2.33 -19.48
N ARG A 74 6.63 2.85 -18.25
CA ARG A 74 7.67 2.58 -17.25
C ARG A 74 7.46 1.20 -16.60
N MET A 75 8.51 0.64 -15.99
CA MET A 75 8.44 -0.57 -15.15
C MET A 75 7.84 -1.80 -15.86
N LYS A 76 8.12 -1.97 -17.17
CA LYS A 76 7.59 -3.09 -17.99
C LYS A 76 8.05 -4.48 -17.52
N ASN A 77 9.04 -4.55 -16.64
CA ASN A 77 9.49 -5.78 -16.01
C ASN A 77 8.47 -6.33 -14.99
N ILE A 78 7.63 -5.46 -14.44
CA ILE A 78 6.55 -5.79 -13.50
C ILE A 78 5.27 -6.04 -14.27
N GLU A 79 4.53 -7.09 -13.92
CA GLU A 79 3.30 -7.50 -14.59
C GLU A 79 2.05 -6.98 -13.90
N LEU A 80 2.14 -6.69 -12.60
CA LEU A 80 1.01 -6.25 -11.80
C LEU A 80 1.46 -5.37 -10.63
N PHE A 81 0.77 -4.25 -10.47
CA PHE A 81 0.83 -3.43 -9.26
C PHE A 81 -0.49 -3.55 -8.50
N LEU A 82 -0.40 -3.83 -7.20
CA LEU A 82 -1.56 -3.93 -6.32
C LEU A 82 -1.61 -2.75 -5.33
N PRO A 83 -2.78 -2.14 -5.09
CA PRO A 83 -2.93 -1.18 -4.01
C PRO A 83 -2.94 -1.93 -2.66
N VAL A 84 -2.03 -1.56 -1.77
CA VAL A 84 -1.98 -2.07 -0.41
C VAL A 84 -2.06 -0.88 0.56
N ILE A 85 -3.10 -0.85 1.40
CA ILE A 85 -3.24 0.21 2.39
C ILE A 85 -2.63 -0.27 3.70
N ALA A 86 -1.57 0.41 4.15
CA ALA A 86 -0.99 0.21 5.46
C ALA A 86 -1.73 1.05 6.51
N LEU A 87 -2.28 0.37 7.51
CA LEU A 87 -2.98 0.99 8.65
C LEU A 87 -2.27 0.61 9.95
N ARG A 88 -2.04 1.58 10.83
CA ARG A 88 -1.60 1.32 12.20
C ARG A 88 -2.77 1.57 13.16
N ILE A 89 -3.07 0.58 14.00
CA ILE A 89 -4.11 0.72 15.02
C ILE A 89 -3.46 1.06 16.37
N ASP A 90 -4.17 1.87 17.15
CA ASP A 90 -3.85 2.23 18.54
C ASP A 90 -4.08 1.10 19.56
N LYS A 91 -4.51 -0.09 19.09
CA LYS A 91 -4.60 -1.30 19.90
C LYS A 91 -3.22 -1.94 19.99
N PHE A 92 -2.77 -2.14 21.21
CA PHE A 92 -1.51 -2.82 21.49
C PHE A 92 -1.77 -4.31 21.72
N GLY A 93 -1.07 -5.15 20.96
CA GLY A 93 -0.91 -6.55 21.31
C GLY A 93 0.23 -6.70 22.30
N GLN A 94 0.10 -7.61 23.27
CA GLN A 94 1.23 -8.02 24.10
C GLN A 94 1.83 -9.28 23.48
N SER A 95 3.07 -9.20 23.00
CA SER A 95 3.84 -10.35 22.53
C SER A 95 5.21 -10.33 23.18
N GLY A 96 5.61 -11.43 23.83
CA GLY A 96 6.91 -11.54 24.50
C GLY A 96 7.16 -10.50 25.61
N GLY A 97 6.11 -10.02 26.28
CA GLY A 97 6.20 -9.03 27.38
C GLY A 97 6.37 -7.57 26.93
N LYS A 98 6.36 -7.27 25.62
CA LYS A 98 6.34 -5.90 25.09
C LYS A 98 4.99 -5.59 24.44
N LEU A 99 4.52 -4.37 24.63
CA LEU A 99 3.37 -3.80 23.92
C LEU A 99 3.83 -3.38 22.53
N SER A 100 3.22 -3.94 21.49
CA SER A 100 3.46 -3.53 20.09
C SER A 100 2.15 -3.15 19.42
N CYS A 101 2.16 -2.08 18.63
CA CYS A 101 1.02 -1.72 17.79
C CYS A 101 0.77 -2.80 16.74
N VAL A 102 -0.51 -3.06 16.45
CA VAL A 102 -0.90 -3.96 15.36
C VAL A 102 -0.98 -3.16 14.06
N ASN A 103 -0.30 -3.63 13.02
CA ASN A 103 -0.40 -3.08 11.67
C ASN A 103 -1.31 -3.98 10.83
N TYR A 104 -2.22 -3.37 10.08
CA TYR A 104 -3.06 -4.03 9.09
C TYR A 104 -2.62 -3.63 7.69
N HIS A 105 -2.65 -4.60 6.79
CA HIS A 105 -2.44 -4.39 5.36
C HIS A 105 -3.70 -4.85 4.64
N VAL A 106 -4.36 -3.93 3.95
CA VAL A 106 -5.54 -4.22 3.15
C VAL A 106 -5.12 -4.21 1.69
N ILE A 107 -5.09 -5.38 1.07
CA ILE A 107 -4.73 -5.55 -0.34
C ILE A 107 -6.02 -5.53 -1.16
N PHE A 108 -6.10 -4.63 -2.13
CA PHE A 108 -7.22 -4.54 -3.05
C PHE A 108 -6.92 -5.29 -4.35
N SER A 109 -7.96 -5.86 -4.96
CA SER A 109 -7.85 -6.40 -6.32
C SER A 109 -7.53 -5.27 -7.30
N ASN A 110 -6.74 -5.58 -8.34
CA ASN A 110 -6.48 -4.65 -9.45
C ASN A 110 -7.71 -4.36 -10.31
N GLU A 111 -8.83 -5.04 -10.06
CA GLU A 111 -10.12 -4.77 -10.70
C GLU A 111 -10.89 -3.64 -9.98
N VAL A 112 -10.48 -3.26 -8.77
CA VAL A 112 -11.07 -2.13 -8.02
C VAL A 112 -10.41 -0.84 -8.47
N LYS A 113 -11.21 0.16 -8.86
CA LYS A 113 -10.68 1.46 -9.29
C LYS A 113 -10.08 2.19 -8.10
N VAL A 114 -9.01 2.94 -8.35
CA VAL A 114 -8.32 3.74 -7.32
C VAL A 114 -9.28 4.71 -6.63
N ASP A 115 -10.17 5.34 -7.40
CA ASP A 115 -11.15 6.29 -6.87
C ASP A 115 -12.21 5.60 -6.01
N ASP A 116 -12.60 4.36 -6.32
CA ASP A 116 -13.49 3.57 -5.45
C ASP A 116 -12.81 3.25 -4.11
N ILE A 117 -11.51 2.94 -4.12
CA ILE A 117 -10.73 2.74 -2.88
C ILE A 117 -10.68 4.04 -2.08
N GLN A 118 -10.41 5.18 -2.73
CA GLN A 118 -10.38 6.49 -2.07
C GLN A 118 -11.75 6.85 -1.47
N GLU A 119 -12.81 6.80 -2.28
CA GLU A 119 -14.14 7.32 -1.91
C GLU A 119 -14.93 6.37 -1.00
N GLN A 120 -14.85 5.06 -1.26
CA GLN A 120 -15.69 4.07 -0.56
C GLN A 120 -14.97 3.38 0.60
N PHE A 121 -13.64 3.36 0.60
CA PHE A 121 -12.86 2.79 1.70
C PHE A 121 -12.20 3.88 2.55
N LEU A 122 -11.23 4.63 2.00
CA LEU A 122 -10.43 5.58 2.78
C LEU A 122 -11.24 6.72 3.37
N ASN A 123 -12.07 7.40 2.57
CA ASN A 123 -12.91 8.52 3.03
C ASN A 123 -13.97 8.09 4.05
N ARG A 124 -14.24 6.78 4.15
CA ARG A 124 -15.18 6.20 5.12
C ARG A 124 -14.51 5.69 6.40
N LEU A 125 -13.19 5.70 6.48
CA LEU A 125 -12.47 5.36 7.71
C LEU A 125 -12.77 6.43 8.77
N SER A 126 -13.52 6.05 9.80
CA SER A 126 -13.77 6.90 10.97
C SER A 126 -12.83 6.52 12.10
N THR A 127 -12.24 7.52 12.74
CA THR A 127 -11.41 7.33 13.95
C THR A 127 -12.24 7.18 15.22
N LYS A 128 -13.56 7.40 15.14
CA LYS A 128 -14.47 7.34 16.30
C LYS A 128 -15.69 6.51 15.98
N HIS A 129 -15.93 5.49 16.80
CA HIS A 129 -17.16 4.70 16.78
C HIS A 129 -17.75 4.64 18.19
N LYS A 130 -19.01 5.09 18.32
CA LYS A 130 -19.79 4.92 19.54
C LYS A 130 -20.52 3.57 19.44
N LEU A 131 -19.99 2.54 20.10
CA LEU A 131 -20.49 1.16 19.98
C LEU A 131 -21.86 0.96 20.67
N SER A 132 -22.23 1.81 21.62
CA SER A 132 -23.59 2.01 22.12
C SER A 132 -23.71 3.38 22.82
N PRO A 133 -24.94 3.89 23.10
CA PRO A 133 -25.12 5.12 23.88
C PRO A 133 -24.45 5.09 25.26
N ASP A 134 -24.31 3.89 25.84
CA ASP A 134 -23.91 3.64 27.23
C ASP A 134 -22.54 2.96 27.39
N SER A 135 -21.86 2.57 26.29
CA SER A 135 -20.52 1.98 26.36
C SER A 135 -19.45 3.07 26.35
N SER A 136 -18.54 3.05 27.32
CA SER A 136 -17.32 3.86 27.31
C SER A 136 -16.62 3.74 25.95
N GLU A 137 -16.34 4.88 25.34
CA GLU A 137 -15.85 5.02 23.96
C GLU A 137 -14.63 4.11 23.70
N CYS A 138 -14.69 3.31 22.62
CA CYS A 138 -13.50 2.70 22.04
C CYS A 138 -13.04 3.62 20.91
N GLU A 139 -12.04 4.45 21.18
CA GLU A 139 -11.36 5.19 20.11
C GLU A 139 -10.58 4.21 19.22
N VAL A 140 -10.63 4.46 17.92
CA VAL A 140 -9.71 3.89 16.93
C VAL A 140 -8.92 5.09 16.42
N ILE A 141 -7.88 5.46 17.14
CA ILE A 141 -7.06 6.61 16.76
C ILE A 141 -6.21 6.18 15.55
N ALA A 142 -6.62 6.57 14.34
CA ALA A 142 -5.69 6.74 13.23
C ALA A 142 -4.84 7.97 13.59
N LYS A 143 -3.77 7.73 14.34
CA LYS A 143 -2.87 8.81 14.75
C LYS A 143 -2.21 9.34 13.50
N GLU A 144 -2.20 10.67 13.34
CA GLU A 144 -1.28 11.33 12.42
C GLU A 144 0.10 10.73 12.63
N ILE A 145 0.65 10.15 11.56
CA ILE A 145 2.01 9.66 11.55
C ILE A 145 2.88 10.92 11.43
N VAL A 146 3.24 11.49 12.58
CA VAL A 146 4.31 12.48 12.72
C VAL A 146 5.30 11.98 13.77
#